data_AF-A0A9E0XB26-F1
#
_entry.id   AF-A0A9E0XB26-F1
#
_cell.length_a   1.000
_cell.length_b   1.000
_cell.length_c   1.000
_cell.angle_alpha   90.00
_cell.angle_beta   90.00
_cell.angle_gamma   90.00
#
_symmetry.space_group_name_H-M   'P 1'
#
loop_
_entity.id
_entity.type
_entity.pdbx_description
1 polymer ?
#
loop_
_entity_poly.entity_id
_entity_poly.type
_entity_poly.pdbx_seq_one_letter_code
_entity_poly.pdbx_strand_id
1 'polypeptide(L)'
;MLKWRDYSENGTLFEAFLPECDAEGISALLRAVRRGHVVAEHRVSLTWRPTFGPDGGDVQAMDAALDGMISDLASQEPPESEGTYVPGPVEIDEPDPYRHASLHALLEASKDAMTALEVSPEQVQGLLGLPNGCALDDLYPLAITPRRADGMHKAIALRRLLETHEALRARRMVVLGAMLRGDTVTVRNELEAAGISVGPATD
;
A
#
# COMPACT_ATOMS: atom_id res chain seq x y z
N MET A 1 8.97 -9.34 -15.22
CA MET A 1 9.04 -8.52 -14.00
C MET A 1 9.28 -7.09 -14.45
N LEU A 2 8.54 -6.12 -13.93
CA LEU A 2 8.70 -4.70 -14.24
C LEU A 2 9.85 -4.12 -13.42
N LYS A 3 10.79 -3.42 -14.05
CA LYS A 3 11.84 -2.71 -13.31
C LYS A 3 11.23 -1.51 -12.60
N TRP A 4 11.22 -1.53 -11.26
CA TRP A 4 10.61 -0.50 -10.41
C TRP A 4 11.58 0.61 -10.06
N ARG A 5 12.82 0.25 -9.74
CA ARG A 5 13.83 1.21 -9.34
C ARG A 5 15.21 0.68 -9.67
N ASP A 6 16.13 1.60 -9.92
CA ASP A 6 17.55 1.30 -9.87
C ASP A 6 18.32 2.35 -9.06
N TYR A 7 19.52 1.95 -8.68
CA TYR A 7 20.46 2.77 -7.93
C TYR A 7 21.87 2.28 -8.23
N SER A 8 22.84 3.18 -8.36
CA SER A 8 24.23 2.83 -8.66
C SER A 8 25.16 3.26 -7.55
N GLU A 9 26.01 2.35 -7.09
CA GLU A 9 27.00 2.60 -6.05
C GLU A 9 28.26 1.75 -6.26
N ASN A 10 29.43 2.36 -6.10
CA ASN A 10 30.74 1.69 -6.17
C ASN A 10 30.91 0.82 -7.44
N GLY A 11 30.46 1.32 -8.59
CA GLY A 11 30.54 0.62 -9.88
C GLY A 11 29.60 -0.59 -10.00
N THR A 12 28.66 -0.74 -9.07
CA THR A 12 27.61 -1.75 -9.08
C THR A 12 26.26 -1.07 -9.28
N LEU A 13 25.49 -1.54 -10.25
CA LEU A 13 24.09 -1.16 -10.46
C LEU A 13 23.20 -2.15 -9.71
N PHE A 14 22.34 -1.64 -8.86
CA PHE A 14 21.30 -2.39 -8.19
C PHE A 14 19.96 -2.09 -8.85
N GLU A 15 19.19 -3.14 -9.15
CA GLU A 15 17.89 -3.06 -9.79
C GLU A 15 16.87 -3.80 -8.95
N ALA A 16 15.70 -3.19 -8.76
CA ALA A 16 14.55 -3.79 -8.10
C ALA A 16 13.44 -3.98 -9.13
N PHE A 17 12.90 -5.20 -9.21
CA PHE A 17 11.82 -5.56 -10.10
C PHE A 17 10.60 -6.07 -9.34
N LEU A 18 9.42 -5.68 -9.80
CA LEU A 18 8.13 -6.13 -9.29
C LEU A 18 7.50 -7.15 -10.26
N PRO A 19 6.64 -8.06 -9.76
CA PRO A 19 5.92 -8.98 -10.64
C PRO A 19 4.95 -8.26 -11.58
N GLU A 20 4.87 -8.73 -12.83
CA GLU A 20 4.01 -8.17 -13.89
C GLU A 20 2.53 -8.62 -13.76
N CYS A 21 2.28 -9.75 -13.11
CA CYS A 21 0.96 -10.39 -13.14
C CYS A 21 0.66 -11.30 -11.94
N ASP A 22 -0.63 -11.59 -11.78
CA ASP A 22 -1.31 -12.27 -10.65
C ASP A 22 -0.97 -13.77 -10.48
N ALA A 23 0.29 -14.18 -10.55
CA ALA A 23 0.68 -15.56 -10.25
C ALA A 23 0.97 -15.77 -8.74
N GLU A 24 0.61 -16.94 -8.22
CA GLU A 24 0.81 -17.31 -6.81
C GLU A 24 2.29 -17.27 -6.41
N GLY A 25 2.60 -16.53 -5.35
CA GLY A 25 3.97 -16.25 -4.88
C GLY A 25 4.48 -14.89 -5.39
N ILE A 26 4.08 -13.81 -4.72
CA ILE A 26 4.44 -12.45 -5.11
C ILE A 26 5.82 -12.18 -4.51
N SER A 27 6.86 -12.12 -5.34
CA SER A 27 8.19 -11.73 -4.89
C SER A 27 8.75 -10.61 -5.76
N ALA A 28 9.36 -9.61 -5.13
CA ALA A 28 10.24 -8.68 -5.81
C ALA A 28 11.58 -9.38 -6.08
N LEU A 29 12.20 -9.03 -7.20
CA LEU A 29 13.56 -9.45 -7.54
C LEU A 29 14.48 -8.25 -7.32
N LEU A 30 15.50 -8.43 -6.49
CA LEU A 30 16.63 -7.52 -6.38
C LEU A 30 17.79 -8.12 -7.15
N ARG A 31 18.46 -7.32 -7.97
CA ARG A 31 19.58 -7.75 -8.82
C ARG A 31 20.73 -6.76 -8.65
N ALA A 32 21.94 -7.29 -8.49
CA ALA A 32 23.16 -6.51 -8.56
C ALA A 32 23.92 -6.84 -9.84
N VAL A 33 24.38 -5.79 -10.52
CA VAL A 33 25.07 -5.86 -11.80
C VAL A 33 26.39 -5.12 -11.69
N ARG A 34 27.50 -5.78 -12.06
CA ARG A 34 28.83 -5.17 -12.07
C ARG A 34 29.53 -5.47 -13.39
N ARG A 35 30.00 -4.43 -14.10
CA ARG A 35 30.66 -4.54 -15.43
C ARG A 35 29.88 -5.39 -16.45
N GLY A 36 28.55 -5.30 -16.46
CA GLY A 36 27.70 -6.09 -17.37
C GLY A 36 27.51 -7.55 -16.96
N HIS A 37 27.88 -7.94 -15.74
CA HIS A 37 27.55 -9.26 -15.15
C HIS A 37 26.50 -9.10 -14.08
N VAL A 38 25.51 -10.00 -14.06
CA VAL A 38 24.64 -10.17 -12.89
C VAL A 38 25.45 -10.92 -11.83
N VAL A 39 25.82 -10.23 -10.75
CA VAL A 39 26.68 -10.78 -9.69
C VAL A 39 25.90 -11.30 -8.49
N ALA A 40 24.66 -10.85 -8.29
CA ALA A 40 23.76 -11.38 -7.27
C ALA A 40 22.29 -11.16 -7.65
N GLU A 41 21.43 -12.07 -7.20
CA GLU A 41 19.97 -11.97 -7.32
C GLU A 41 19.30 -12.46 -6.04
N HIS A 42 18.47 -11.64 -5.41
CA HIS A 42 17.67 -11.98 -4.25
C HIS A 42 16.18 -11.82 -4.54
N ARG A 43 15.37 -12.74 -4.01
CA ARG A 43 13.91 -12.62 -4.06
C ARG A 43 13.38 -12.24 -2.69
N VAL A 44 12.59 -11.17 -2.65
CA VAL A 44 11.93 -10.69 -1.44
C VAL A 44 10.44 -10.99 -1.57
N SER A 45 9.90 -11.79 -0.65
CA SER A 45 8.46 -12.04 -0.61
C SER A 45 7.72 -10.73 -0.31
N LEU A 46 6.76 -10.39 -1.17
CA LEU A 46 5.90 -9.22 -0.97
C LEU A 46 4.66 -9.62 -0.19
N THR A 47 4.23 -8.73 0.70
CA THR A 47 3.06 -8.92 1.55
C THR A 47 1.75 -8.69 0.79
N TRP A 48 1.78 -8.00 -0.35
CA TRP A 48 0.60 -7.80 -1.21
C TRP A 48 0.96 -7.58 -2.69
N ARG A 49 -0.07 -7.51 -3.54
CA ARG A 49 0.03 -7.38 -5.01
C ARG A 49 0.26 -5.92 -5.43
N PRO A 50 1.46 -5.50 -5.85
CA PRO A 50 1.69 -4.12 -6.24
C PRO A 50 0.98 -3.83 -7.57
N THR A 51 -0.22 -3.24 -7.52
CA THR A 51 -0.86 -2.72 -8.75
C THR A 51 -0.14 -1.45 -9.24
N PHE A 52 0.53 -0.71 -8.34
CA PHE A 52 1.23 0.54 -8.66
C PHE A 52 2.54 0.76 -7.84
N GLY A 53 3.07 -0.29 -7.17
CA GLY A 53 4.30 -0.25 -6.36
C GLY A 53 4.18 -1.01 -5.02
N PRO A 54 5.29 -1.32 -4.33
CA PRO A 54 5.32 -1.98 -3.02
C PRO A 54 4.80 -1.05 -1.89
N ASP A 55 4.36 -1.60 -0.75
CA ASP A 55 4.03 -0.79 0.44
C ASP A 55 5.27 -0.50 1.28
N GLY A 56 5.13 0.28 2.36
CA GLY A 56 6.25 0.62 3.23
C GLY A 56 6.95 -0.61 3.86
N GLY A 57 6.20 -1.66 4.20
CA GLY A 57 6.77 -2.89 4.77
C GLY A 57 7.57 -3.69 3.74
N ASP A 58 7.04 -3.79 2.53
CA ASP A 58 7.71 -4.39 1.38
C ASP A 58 8.96 -3.60 0.99
N VAL A 59 8.89 -2.27 0.99
CA VAL A 59 10.05 -1.39 0.76
C VAL A 59 11.12 -1.64 1.82
N GLN A 60 10.77 -1.66 3.10
CA GLN A 60 11.74 -1.96 4.17
C GLN A 60 12.36 -3.35 4.03
N ALA A 61 11.57 -4.35 3.65
CA ALA A 61 12.08 -5.70 3.42
C ALA A 61 13.05 -5.76 2.22
N MET A 62 12.74 -5.01 1.16
CA MET A 62 13.63 -4.87 0.00
C MET A 62 14.90 -4.10 0.34
N ASP A 63 14.81 -3.00 1.10
CA ASP A 63 15.96 -2.21 1.53
C ASP A 63 16.88 -3.04 2.43
N ALA A 64 16.33 -3.80 3.38
CA ALA A 64 17.12 -4.70 4.23
C ALA A 64 17.82 -5.81 3.43
N ALA A 65 17.13 -6.37 2.42
CA ALA A 65 17.73 -7.36 1.53
C ALA A 65 18.82 -6.74 0.63
N LEU A 66 18.63 -5.49 0.21
CA LEU A 66 19.60 -4.73 -0.58
C LEU A 66 20.86 -4.41 0.24
N ASP A 67 20.70 -3.95 1.49
CA ASP A 67 21.81 -3.71 2.41
C ASP A 67 22.65 -4.97 2.63
N GLY A 68 21.98 -6.12 2.78
CA GLY A 68 22.64 -7.43 2.82
C GLY A 68 23.46 -7.72 1.56
N MET A 69 22.87 -7.51 0.38
CA MET A 69 23.57 -7.68 -0.91
C MET A 69 24.78 -6.74 -1.03
N ILE A 70 24.64 -5.47 -0.61
CA ILE A 70 25.73 -4.49 -0.63
C ILE A 70 26.89 -4.97 0.26
N SER A 71 26.58 -5.41 1.47
CA SER A 71 27.57 -5.94 2.41
C SER A 71 28.31 -7.15 1.85
N ASP A 72 27.57 -8.09 1.25
CA ASP A 72 28.16 -9.31 0.66
C ASP A 72 29.08 -8.97 -0.52
N LEU A 73 28.67 -8.03 -1.37
CA LEU A 73 29.42 -7.62 -2.56
C LEU A 73 30.61 -6.70 -2.27
N ALA A 74 30.65 -6.04 -1.11
CA ALA A 74 31.76 -5.18 -0.71
C ALA A 74 33.07 -5.96 -0.53
N SER A 75 32.97 -7.25 -0.19
CA SER A 75 34.12 -8.15 -0.01
C SER A 75 34.53 -8.91 -1.28
N GLN A 76 33.75 -8.79 -2.37
CA GLN A 76 33.97 -9.53 -3.60
C GLN A 76 34.74 -8.69 -4.63
N GLU A 77 35.77 -9.27 -5.22
CA GLU A 77 36.48 -8.64 -6.33
C GLU A 77 35.56 -8.48 -7.54
N PRO A 78 35.62 -7.34 -8.25
CA PRO A 78 34.87 -7.14 -9.47
C PRO A 78 35.30 -8.16 -10.54
N PRO A 79 34.38 -8.61 -11.41
CA PRO A 79 34.74 -9.42 -12.57
C PRO A 79 35.83 -8.73 -13.41
N GLU A 80 36.82 -9.49 -13.87
CA GLU A 80 37.96 -8.95 -14.61
C GLU A 80 37.60 -8.51 -16.04
N SER A 81 36.58 -9.13 -16.63
CA SER A 81 36.10 -8.88 -18.00
C SER A 81 34.72 -8.20 -18.02
N GLU A 82 34.39 -7.59 -19.16
CA GLU A 82 33.04 -7.09 -19.42
C GLU A 82 32.07 -8.23 -19.72
N GLY A 83 30.87 -8.14 -19.15
CA GLY A 83 29.76 -9.04 -19.40
C GLY A 83 28.80 -8.51 -20.46
N THR A 84 27.73 -9.25 -20.71
CA THR A 84 26.76 -8.98 -21.77
C THR A 84 25.42 -8.45 -21.27
N TYR A 85 25.24 -8.33 -19.95
CA TYR A 85 24.00 -7.82 -19.37
C TYR A 85 23.84 -6.33 -19.69
N VAL A 86 22.70 -5.99 -20.31
CA VAL A 86 22.31 -4.61 -20.61
C VAL A 86 21.08 -4.28 -19.75
N PRO A 87 21.20 -3.36 -18.78
CA PRO A 87 20.08 -2.91 -17.96
C PRO A 87 18.94 -2.36 -18.82
N GLY A 88 17.71 -2.80 -18.53
CA GLY A 88 16.51 -2.19 -19.11
C GLY A 88 16.17 -0.85 -18.46
N PRO A 89 15.35 0.00 -19.11
CA PRO A 89 14.81 1.20 -18.46
C PRO A 89 13.90 0.83 -17.28
N VAL A 90 13.69 1.76 -16.35
CA VAL A 90 12.60 1.64 -15.37
C VAL A 90 11.28 1.65 -16.14
N GLU A 91 10.44 0.63 -15.94
CA GLU A 91 9.22 0.38 -16.73
C GLU A 91 7.94 0.80 -15.99
N ILE A 92 8.10 1.61 -14.96
CA ILE A 92 6.96 2.16 -14.22
C ILE A 92 6.72 3.56 -14.73
N ASP A 93 5.54 3.74 -15.34
CA ASP A 93 5.05 5.05 -15.72
C ASP A 93 5.21 6.02 -14.55
N GLU A 94 5.77 7.21 -14.82
CA GLU A 94 5.77 8.28 -13.84
C GLU A 94 4.34 8.41 -13.28
N PRO A 95 4.16 8.39 -11.95
CA PRO A 95 2.83 8.41 -11.38
C PRO A 95 2.15 9.68 -11.85
N ASP A 96 1.01 9.53 -12.55
CA ASP A 96 0.17 10.66 -12.96
C ASP A 96 0.03 11.62 -11.75
N PRO A 97 0.58 12.85 -11.84
CA PRO A 97 0.65 13.76 -10.71
C PRO A 97 -0.74 14.05 -10.12
N TYR A 98 -1.79 14.06 -10.95
CA TYR A 98 -3.16 14.26 -10.51
C TYR A 98 -3.68 13.07 -9.73
N ARG A 99 -3.39 11.86 -10.23
CA ARG A 99 -3.77 10.63 -9.54
C ARG A 99 -3.05 10.51 -8.20
N HIS A 100 -1.75 10.78 -8.16
CA HIS A 100 -0.96 10.75 -6.93
C HIS A 100 -1.49 11.75 -5.89
N ALA A 101 -1.72 13.01 -6.31
CA ALA A 101 -2.28 14.04 -5.43
C ALA A 101 -3.68 13.66 -4.89
N SER A 102 -4.53 13.06 -5.73
CA SER A 102 -5.87 12.62 -5.34
C SER A 102 -5.82 11.50 -4.31
N LEU A 103 -4.94 10.52 -4.49
CA LEU A 103 -4.75 9.40 -3.56
C LEU A 103 -4.12 9.86 -2.25
N HIS A 104 -3.19 10.82 -2.29
CA HIS A 104 -2.63 11.43 -1.09
C HIS A 104 -3.70 12.19 -0.30
N ALA A 105 -4.55 12.98 -0.97
CA ALA A 105 -5.65 13.68 -0.32
C ALA A 105 -6.64 12.70 0.34
N LEU A 106 -6.92 11.57 -0.31
CA LEU A 106 -7.75 10.51 0.26
C LEU A 106 -7.13 9.90 1.52
N LEU A 107 -5.82 9.62 1.50
CA LEU A 107 -5.10 9.07 2.65
C LEU A 107 -5.18 10.01 3.86
N GLU A 108 -4.86 11.28 3.66
CA GLU A 108 -4.88 12.29 4.72
C GLU A 108 -6.30 12.49 5.29
N ALA A 109 -7.31 12.60 4.41
CA ALA A 109 -8.70 12.68 4.85
C ALA A 109 -9.15 11.43 5.63
N SER A 110 -8.63 10.26 5.27
CA SER A 110 -8.90 9.02 6.00
C SER A 110 -8.22 8.99 7.36
N LYS A 111 -6.99 9.50 7.50
CA LYS A 111 -6.31 9.59 8.81
C LYS A 111 -7.13 10.44 9.78
N ASP A 112 -7.52 11.63 9.33
CA ASP A 112 -8.39 12.52 10.10
C ASP A 112 -9.69 11.84 10.50
N ALA A 113 -10.32 11.10 9.57
CA ALA A 113 -11.55 10.37 9.85
C ALA A 113 -11.35 9.27 10.89
N MET A 114 -10.29 8.45 10.79
CA MET A 114 -10.01 7.37 11.75
C MET A 114 -9.73 7.92 13.15
N THR A 115 -9.00 9.04 13.25
CA THR A 115 -8.77 9.72 14.53
C THR A 115 -10.08 10.23 15.14
N ALA A 116 -10.90 10.92 14.35
CA ALA A 116 -12.19 11.45 14.81
C ALA A 116 -13.20 10.34 15.18
N LEU A 117 -13.09 9.19 14.54
CA LEU A 117 -13.88 8.00 14.84
C LEU A 117 -13.31 7.19 16.01
N GLU A 118 -12.17 7.57 16.58
CA GLU A 118 -11.48 6.85 17.65
C GLU A 118 -11.25 5.37 17.30
N VAL A 119 -10.88 5.11 16.04
CA VAL A 119 -10.60 3.77 15.54
C VAL A 119 -9.18 3.39 15.96
N SER A 120 -9.00 2.25 16.61
CA SER A 120 -7.67 1.80 17.04
C SER A 120 -6.80 1.38 15.85
N PRO A 121 -5.46 1.40 15.97
CA PRO A 121 -4.56 0.94 14.90
C PRO A 121 -4.87 -0.49 14.41
N GLU A 122 -5.19 -1.41 15.33
CA GLU A 122 -5.56 -2.80 15.00
C GLU A 122 -6.87 -2.86 14.23
N GLN A 123 -7.82 -1.98 14.58
CA GLN A 123 -9.06 -1.84 13.82
C GLN A 123 -8.76 -1.29 12.44
N VAL A 124 -7.93 -0.24 12.29
CA VAL A 124 -7.52 0.29 10.97
C VAL A 124 -6.92 -0.81 10.10
N GLN A 125 -6.04 -1.65 10.66
CA GLN A 125 -5.47 -2.81 9.96
C GLN A 125 -6.56 -3.74 9.43
N GLY A 126 -7.52 -4.12 10.26
CA GLY A 126 -8.64 -4.96 9.84
C GLY A 126 -9.57 -4.29 8.81
N LEU A 127 -9.86 -3.01 8.98
CA LEU A 127 -10.78 -2.24 8.13
C LEU A 127 -10.21 -2.07 6.71
N LEU A 128 -8.90 -1.79 6.61
CA LEU A 128 -8.22 -1.52 5.33
C LEU A 128 -7.48 -2.73 4.77
N GLY A 129 -7.47 -3.87 5.48
CA GLY A 129 -6.69 -5.05 5.10
C GLY A 129 -5.21 -4.71 4.98
N LEU A 130 -4.66 -4.04 6.01
CA LEU A 130 -3.22 -3.79 6.11
C LEU A 130 -2.54 -5.04 6.68
N PRO A 131 -1.26 -5.28 6.34
CA PRO A 131 -0.46 -6.30 6.99
C PRO A 131 -0.38 -6.10 8.51
N ASN A 132 -0.15 -7.19 9.24
CA ASN A 132 0.05 -7.12 10.69
C ASN A 132 1.22 -6.20 11.02
N GLY A 133 1.00 -5.24 11.91
CA GLY A 133 2.00 -4.27 12.34
C GLY A 133 2.17 -3.06 11.42
N CYS A 134 1.47 -3.01 10.26
CA CYS A 134 1.47 -1.87 9.36
C CYS A 134 0.45 -0.82 9.84
N ALA A 135 0.87 0.44 9.91
CA ALA A 135 0.00 1.56 10.21
C ALA A 135 -0.52 2.23 8.93
N LEU A 136 -1.52 3.09 9.07
CA LEU A 136 -2.03 3.88 7.94
C LEU A 136 -0.98 4.86 7.39
N ASP A 137 -0.09 5.35 8.25
CA ASP A 137 1.01 6.25 7.87
C ASP A 137 2.06 5.56 6.99
N ASP A 138 2.15 4.23 7.05
CA ASP A 138 3.06 3.43 6.24
C ASP A 138 2.52 3.19 4.82
N LEU A 139 1.26 3.57 4.55
CA LEU A 139 0.63 3.37 3.25
C LEU A 139 1.01 4.49 2.29
N TYR A 140 1.72 4.12 1.22
CA TYR A 140 1.97 5.05 0.11
C TYR A 140 0.68 5.28 -0.71
N PRO A 141 0.41 6.49 -1.24
CA PRO A 141 -0.82 6.77 -2.00
C PRO A 141 -1.09 5.79 -3.15
N LEU A 142 -0.06 5.31 -3.84
CA LEU A 142 -0.22 4.33 -4.92
C LEU A 142 -0.58 2.92 -4.44
N ALA A 143 -0.42 2.62 -3.14
CA ALA A 143 -0.83 1.34 -2.53
C ALA A 143 -2.32 1.31 -2.13
N ILE A 144 -3.07 2.36 -2.43
CA ILE A 144 -4.52 2.42 -2.22
C ILE A 144 -5.23 1.62 -3.33
N THR A 145 -5.62 0.40 -2.99
CA THR A 145 -6.47 -0.44 -3.85
C THR A 145 -7.92 0.08 -3.86
N PRO A 146 -8.76 -0.30 -4.84
CA PRO A 146 -10.18 0.08 -4.84
C PRO A 146 -10.92 -0.31 -3.55
N ARG A 147 -10.58 -1.46 -2.95
CA ARG A 147 -11.15 -1.90 -1.67
C ARG A 147 -10.72 -0.99 -0.51
N ARG A 148 -9.44 -0.59 -0.45
CA ARG A 148 -8.94 0.36 0.56
C ARG A 148 -9.59 1.72 0.38
N ALA A 149 -9.66 2.21 -0.86
CA ALA A 149 -10.32 3.46 -1.19
C ALA A 149 -11.79 3.46 -0.76
N ASP A 150 -12.54 2.39 -1.01
CA ASP A 150 -13.92 2.24 -0.53
C ASP A 150 -14.00 2.30 1.00
N GLY A 151 -13.10 1.60 1.70
CA GLY A 151 -13.03 1.65 3.16
C GLY A 151 -12.72 3.05 3.71
N MET A 152 -11.76 3.75 3.09
CA MET A 152 -11.41 5.14 3.40
C MET A 152 -12.60 6.08 3.17
N HIS A 153 -13.28 5.97 2.02
CA HIS A 153 -14.46 6.77 1.71
C HIS A 153 -15.59 6.54 2.72
N LYS A 154 -15.82 5.29 3.14
CA LYS A 154 -16.83 4.95 4.17
C LYS A 154 -16.49 5.58 5.53
N ALA A 155 -15.23 5.52 5.95
CA ALA A 155 -14.78 6.19 7.18
C ALA A 155 -14.95 7.72 7.09
N ILE A 156 -14.55 8.34 5.98
CA ILE A 156 -14.72 9.78 5.75
C ILE A 156 -16.20 10.17 5.74
N ALA A 157 -17.05 9.38 5.09
CA ALA A 157 -18.49 9.63 5.05
C ALA A 157 -19.12 9.55 6.45
N LEU A 158 -18.76 8.54 7.24
CA LEU A 158 -19.24 8.40 8.62
C LEU A 158 -18.75 9.55 9.52
N ARG A 159 -17.49 9.96 9.39
CA ARG A 159 -16.97 11.14 10.10
C ARG A 159 -17.82 12.38 9.79
N ARG A 160 -18.12 12.64 8.51
CA ARG A 160 -18.98 13.77 8.11
C ARG A 160 -20.39 13.67 8.70
N LEU A 161 -20.98 12.47 8.75
CA LEU A 161 -22.28 12.28 9.40
C LEU A 161 -22.23 12.63 10.89
N LEU A 162 -21.15 12.26 11.60
CA LEU A 162 -20.96 12.58 13.01
C LEU A 162 -20.82 14.08 13.30
N GLU A 163 -20.30 14.87 12.35
CA GLU A 163 -20.23 16.33 12.49
C GLU A 163 -21.63 16.97 12.59
N THR A 164 -22.64 16.32 12.00
CA THR A 164 -24.03 16.78 11.99
C THR A 164 -24.95 16.03 12.96
N HIS A 165 -24.55 14.83 13.39
CA HIS A 165 -25.40 13.92 14.15
C HIS A 165 -24.63 13.28 15.33
N GLU A 166 -24.45 14.06 16.40
CA GLU A 166 -23.73 13.64 17.61
C GLU A 166 -24.27 12.34 18.22
N ALA A 167 -25.58 12.08 18.12
CA ALA A 167 -26.22 10.85 18.62
C ALA A 167 -25.65 9.56 18.00
N LEU A 168 -25.06 9.66 16.79
CA LEU A 168 -24.44 8.54 16.10
C LEU A 168 -23.06 8.19 16.69
N ARG A 169 -22.43 9.06 17.50
CA ARG A 169 -21.08 8.84 18.06
C ARG A 169 -21.01 7.57 18.90
N ALA A 170 -22.06 7.23 19.64
CA ALA A 170 -22.13 6.00 20.43
C ALA A 170 -22.20 4.72 19.57
N ARG A 171 -22.66 4.83 18.32
CA ARG A 171 -22.90 3.72 17.39
C ARG A 171 -21.87 3.63 16.26
N ARG A 172 -20.94 4.59 16.18
CA ARG A 172 -20.01 4.79 15.06
C ARG A 172 -19.29 3.50 14.63
N MET A 173 -18.82 2.68 15.56
CA MET A 173 -18.08 1.46 15.21
C MET A 173 -18.97 0.35 14.65
N VAL A 174 -20.22 0.25 15.13
CA VAL A 174 -21.21 -0.68 14.59
C VAL A 174 -21.57 -0.29 13.17
N VAL A 175 -21.82 1.01 12.95
CA VAL A 175 -22.16 1.58 11.64
C VAL A 175 -21.00 1.40 10.66
N LEU A 176 -19.77 1.75 11.04
CA LEU A 176 -18.58 1.60 10.21
C LEU A 176 -18.37 0.13 9.80
N GLY A 177 -18.47 -0.79 10.76
CA GLY A 177 -18.35 -2.21 10.50
C GLY A 177 -19.42 -2.73 9.53
N ALA A 178 -20.66 -2.27 9.67
CA ALA A 178 -21.76 -2.62 8.78
C ALA A 178 -21.55 -2.05 7.37
N MET A 179 -21.14 -0.78 7.23
CA MET A 179 -20.82 -0.14 5.94
C MET A 179 -19.75 -0.93 5.18
N LEU A 180 -18.72 -1.42 5.88
CA LEU A 180 -17.63 -2.17 5.25
C LEU A 180 -18.03 -3.58 4.80
N ARG A 181 -18.95 -4.22 5.51
CA ARG A 181 -19.51 -5.52 5.11
C ARG A 181 -20.61 -5.40 4.04
N GLY A 182 -21.03 -4.19 3.70
CA GLY A 182 -22.19 -3.97 2.82
C GLY A 182 -23.52 -4.35 3.49
N ASP A 183 -23.56 -4.37 4.82
CA ASP A 183 -24.75 -4.69 5.60
C ASP A 183 -25.65 -3.43 5.72
N THR A 184 -26.40 -3.17 4.65
CA THR A 184 -27.27 -1.99 4.52
C THR A 184 -28.39 -1.98 5.55
N VAL A 185 -28.84 -3.14 6.01
CA VAL A 185 -29.89 -3.28 7.03
C VAL A 185 -29.39 -2.80 8.38
N THR A 186 -28.21 -3.27 8.82
CA THR A 186 -27.62 -2.80 10.08
C THR A 186 -27.28 -1.31 10.01
N VAL A 187 -26.74 -0.82 8.89
CA VAL A 187 -26.49 0.62 8.71
C VAL A 187 -27.77 1.42 8.88
N ARG A 188 -28.87 1.03 8.22
CA ARG A 188 -30.16 1.71 8.34
C ARG A 188 -30.66 1.72 9.79
N ASN A 189 -30.70 0.55 10.43
CA ASN A 189 -31.21 0.41 11.80
C ASN A 189 -30.44 1.30 12.78
N GLU A 190 -29.11 1.36 12.66
CA GLU A 190 -28.28 2.18 13.55
C GLU A 190 -28.42 3.68 13.27
N LEU A 191 -28.59 4.08 11.99
CA LEU A 191 -28.87 5.48 11.62
C LEU A 191 -30.24 5.93 12.13
N GLU A 192 -31.29 5.12 11.93
CA GLU A 192 -32.64 5.41 12.44
C GLU A 192 -32.67 5.49 13.96
N ALA A 193 -31.95 4.58 14.64
CA ALA A 193 -31.81 4.60 16.09
C ALA A 193 -31.01 5.81 16.61
N ALA A 194 -30.29 6.52 15.74
CA ALA A 194 -29.64 7.80 16.02
C ALA A 194 -30.52 9.01 15.61
N GLY A 195 -31.77 8.77 15.15
CA GLY A 195 -32.69 9.81 14.71
C GLY A 195 -32.45 10.31 13.27
N ILE A 196 -31.65 9.60 12.49
CA ILE A 196 -31.36 9.93 11.09
C ILE A 196 -32.33 9.17 10.20
N SER A 197 -33.24 9.88 9.54
CA SER A 197 -34.17 9.28 8.59
C SER A 197 -33.42 8.86 7.32
N VAL A 198 -33.40 7.56 7.05
CA VAL A 198 -32.88 7.01 5.80
C VAL A 198 -34.09 6.75 4.90
N GLY A 199 -34.12 7.36 3.72
CA GLY A 199 -35.20 7.14 2.75
C GLY A 199 -35.39 5.66 2.38
N PRO A 200 -36.49 5.30 1.71
CA PRO A 200 -36.72 3.92 1.28
C PRO A 200 -35.55 3.43 0.41
N ALA A 201 -35.15 2.17 0.59
CA ALA A 201 -34.18 1.55 -0.31
C ALA A 201 -34.79 1.53 -1.72
N THR A 202 -34.14 2.21 -2.66
CA THR A 202 -34.35 1.94 -4.08
C THR A 202 -33.47 0.75 -4.42
N ASP A 203 -34.12 -0.38 -4.76
CA ASP A 203 -33.49 -1.58 -5.30
C ASP A 203 -32.79 -1.32 -6.64
#